data_AF-M9M1R9-F1
#
_entry.id   AF-M9M1R9-F1
#
_cell.length_a   1.000
_cell.length_b   1.000
_cell.length_c   1.000
_cell.angle_alpha   90.00
_cell.angle_beta   90.00
_cell.angle_gamma   90.00
#
_symmetry.space_group_name_H-M   'P 1'
#
loop_
_entity.id
_entity.type
_entity.pdbx_description
1 polymer ?
#
loop_
_entity_poly.entity_id
_entity_poly.type
_entity_poly.pdbx_seq_one_letter_code
_entity_poly.pdbx_strand_id
1 'polypeptide(L)'
;MASMFRSSLRTALRPASTSASSSSALASTSKLRLPSLRFNSTSTTPLETEAAPTEVQDEATAVRYSYFVPRVGKTLDSLPVYTDVRNGGTRTMTEVRKIQGSVQDLKLDLEVFLADTYAPTYPDSPLSVNKKPLRPKPGRKLVASVANPTYIQPVAQGKVTNAGKLKIRGNRVHEVKAFLESRGF
;
A
#
# COMPACT_ATOMS: atom_id res chain seq x y z
N MET A 1 48.86 -24.27 -40.82
CA MET A 1 47.71 -25.12 -40.42
C MET A 1 46.46 -24.24 -40.33
N ALA A 2 45.33 -24.79 -40.74
CA ALA A 2 44.24 -24.13 -41.47
C ALA A 2 43.37 -23.11 -40.69
N SER A 3 42.80 -22.19 -41.48
CA SER A 3 41.65 -21.33 -41.21
C SER A 3 40.40 -22.10 -40.78
N MET A 4 39.47 -21.45 -40.04
CA MET A 4 38.06 -21.33 -40.45
C MET A 4 37.38 -20.14 -39.72
N PHE A 5 36.93 -19.16 -40.52
CA PHE A 5 35.85 -18.23 -40.17
C PHE A 5 34.52 -18.98 -40.16
N ARG A 6 33.58 -18.64 -39.24
CA ARG A 6 32.13 -18.71 -39.53
C ARG A 6 31.38 -17.58 -38.83
N SER A 7 30.97 -16.64 -39.67
CA SER A 7 29.87 -15.70 -39.48
C SER A 7 28.51 -16.42 -39.53
N SER A 8 27.50 -15.88 -38.84
CA SER A 8 26.09 -16.07 -39.23
C SER A 8 25.24 -14.92 -38.71
N LEU A 9 24.88 -14.04 -39.65
CA LEU A 9 23.74 -13.14 -39.61
C LEU A 9 22.46 -13.97 -39.77
N ARG A 10 21.41 -13.70 -39.00
CA ARG A 10 20.04 -14.05 -39.38
C ARG A 10 19.08 -12.87 -39.18
N THR A 11 18.72 -12.34 -40.33
CA THR A 11 17.60 -11.47 -40.70
C THR A 11 16.26 -12.23 -40.66
N ALA A 12 15.17 -11.45 -40.67
CA ALA A 12 13.79 -11.76 -41.06
C ALA A 12 12.81 -12.11 -39.92
N LEU A 13 11.52 -11.77 -39.96
CA LEU A 13 10.67 -10.90 -40.78
C LEU A 13 9.35 -10.74 -40.00
N ARG A 14 8.68 -9.61 -40.20
CA ARG A 14 7.33 -9.25 -39.74
C ARG A 14 6.27 -10.07 -40.50
N PRO A 15 5.07 -10.30 -39.93
CA PRO A 15 3.89 -9.94 -40.72
C PRO A 15 2.89 -9.08 -39.94
N ALA A 16 2.34 -8.11 -40.66
CA ALA A 16 1.15 -7.36 -40.30
C ALA A 16 -0.08 -8.17 -40.71
N SER A 17 -1.12 -8.16 -39.88
CA SER A 17 -2.47 -8.57 -40.28
C SER A 17 -3.43 -7.43 -40.01
N THR A 18 -3.80 -6.75 -41.09
CA THR A 18 -4.98 -5.91 -41.24
C THR A 18 -6.19 -6.78 -41.50
N SER A 19 -7.29 -6.55 -40.77
CA SER A 19 -8.64 -6.75 -41.30
C SER A 19 -9.58 -5.79 -40.59
N ALA A 20 -10.09 -4.84 -41.37
CA ALA A 20 -11.15 -3.92 -41.02
C ALA A 20 -12.52 -4.62 -41.11
N SER A 21 -13.45 -4.23 -40.26
CA SER A 21 -14.88 -4.30 -40.57
C SER A 21 -15.62 -3.22 -39.79
N SER A 22 -16.44 -2.51 -40.56
CA SER A 22 -17.10 -1.24 -40.34
C SER A 22 -18.50 -1.37 -39.71
N SER A 23 -19.04 -0.20 -39.35
CA SER A 23 -20.44 0.14 -38.99
C SER A 23 -20.86 -0.22 -37.55
N SER A 24 -21.54 0.63 -36.78
CA SER A 24 -22.45 1.74 -37.11
C SER A 24 -22.48 2.80 -35.99
N ALA A 25 -22.66 4.06 -36.37
CA ALA A 25 -23.01 5.17 -35.49
C ALA A 25 -24.47 5.07 -35.03
N LEU A 26 -24.76 5.42 -33.77
CA LEU A 26 -26.05 6.01 -33.37
C LEU A 26 -25.82 6.99 -32.23
N ALA A 27 -26.09 8.26 -32.52
CA ALA A 27 -26.32 9.31 -31.56
C ALA A 27 -27.51 8.95 -30.66
N SER A 28 -27.44 9.28 -29.37
CA SER A 28 -28.66 9.51 -28.61
C SER A 28 -28.44 10.55 -27.52
N THR A 29 -29.30 11.55 -27.61
CA THR A 29 -29.33 12.78 -26.85
C THR A 29 -30.06 12.56 -25.53
N SER A 30 -29.81 13.47 -24.59
CA SER A 30 -30.81 14.00 -23.65
C SER A 30 -31.42 13.04 -22.62
N LYS A 31 -31.20 13.31 -21.33
CA LYS A 31 -32.20 14.01 -20.48
C LYS A 31 -31.75 14.02 -19.02
N LEU A 32 -31.81 15.22 -18.47
CA LEU A 32 -31.78 15.59 -17.06
C LEU A 32 -32.62 14.65 -16.20
N ARG A 33 -32.11 14.30 -15.00
CA ARG A 33 -32.90 14.28 -13.77
C ARG A 33 -32.00 14.21 -12.55
N LEU A 34 -31.84 15.36 -11.89
CA LEU A 34 -31.55 15.38 -10.45
C LEU A 34 -32.84 15.05 -9.71
N PRO A 35 -32.83 14.13 -8.73
CA PRO A 35 -33.75 14.19 -7.62
C PRO A 35 -33.17 15.09 -6.53
N SER A 36 -33.74 16.29 -6.43
CA SER A 36 -33.82 17.05 -5.19
C SER A 36 -34.59 16.22 -4.18
N LEU A 37 -33.99 15.87 -3.05
CA LEU A 37 -34.72 15.51 -1.84
C LEU A 37 -34.25 16.42 -0.71
N ARG A 38 -35.03 17.48 -0.55
CA ARG A 38 -35.21 18.21 0.70
C ARG A 38 -35.62 17.21 1.78
N PHE A 39 -34.91 17.22 2.91
CA PHE A 39 -35.49 16.86 4.19
C PHE A 39 -35.29 18.05 5.13
N ASN A 40 -36.40 18.73 5.38
CA ASN A 40 -36.59 19.64 6.49
C ASN A 40 -37.39 18.84 7.50
N SER A 41 -36.94 18.71 8.75
CA SER A 41 -37.83 18.53 9.89
C SER A 41 -37.09 18.75 11.20
N THR A 42 -37.58 19.78 11.87
CA THR A 42 -37.39 20.21 13.25
C THR A 42 -37.97 19.19 14.22
N SER A 43 -37.27 18.88 15.31
CA SER A 43 -37.85 18.35 16.54
C SER A 43 -36.98 18.84 17.71
N THR A 44 -37.35 19.98 18.30
CA THR A 44 -37.98 20.05 19.63
C THR A 44 -37.13 19.44 20.75
N THR A 45 -36.37 20.32 21.39
CA THR A 45 -36.07 20.31 22.83
C THR A 45 -37.33 20.09 23.67
N PRO A 46 -37.23 19.26 24.72
CA PRO A 46 -37.63 19.73 26.03
C PRO A 46 -36.48 19.60 27.06
N LEU A 47 -36.44 20.60 27.93
CA LEU A 47 -35.61 20.72 29.13
C LEU A 47 -36.19 19.85 30.27
N GLU A 48 -35.32 19.47 31.21
CA GLU A 48 -35.60 19.11 32.63
C GLU A 48 -36.26 17.73 32.89
N THR A 49 -35.98 16.95 33.95
CA THR A 49 -35.06 16.95 35.11
C THR A 49 -35.36 15.62 35.82
N GLU A 50 -34.39 14.73 36.10
CA GLU A 50 -34.35 13.92 37.35
C GLU A 50 -33.05 13.12 37.48
N ALA A 51 -32.67 12.87 38.74
CA ALA A 51 -31.34 12.55 39.20
C ALA A 51 -31.03 11.04 39.36
N ALA A 52 -29.77 10.68 39.09
CA ALA A 52 -28.97 9.55 39.60
C ALA A 52 -29.39 8.11 39.18
N PRO A 53 -28.44 7.15 39.02
CA PRO A 53 -27.06 7.12 39.52
C PRO A 53 -25.97 7.11 38.43
N THR A 54 -24.79 7.56 38.85
CA THR A 54 -23.55 7.65 38.10
C THR A 54 -23.00 6.25 37.77
N GLU A 55 -23.37 5.70 36.61
CA GLU A 55 -22.53 4.69 35.97
C GLU A 55 -21.34 5.41 35.35
N VAL A 56 -20.17 5.23 35.94
CA VAL A 56 -18.89 5.61 35.34
C VAL A 56 -18.66 4.64 34.18
N GLN A 57 -19.34 4.90 33.06
CA GLN A 57 -18.97 4.29 31.80
C GLN A 57 -17.60 4.87 31.48
N ASP A 58 -16.56 4.04 31.64
CA ASP A 58 -15.25 4.29 31.05
C ASP A 58 -15.47 4.40 29.54
N GLU A 59 -15.87 5.59 29.08
CA GLU A 59 -15.85 5.95 27.68
C GLU A 59 -14.39 5.98 27.29
N ALA A 60 -13.86 4.80 26.94
CA ALA A 60 -12.52 4.59 26.45
C ALA A 60 -12.32 5.58 25.30
N THR A 61 -11.61 6.67 25.59
CA THR A 61 -11.38 7.76 24.65
C THR A 61 -10.86 7.17 23.36
N ALA A 62 -11.63 7.30 22.28
CA ALA A 62 -11.28 6.72 20.99
C ALA A 62 -9.91 7.27 20.57
N VAL A 63 -8.90 6.40 20.54
CA VAL A 63 -7.53 6.78 20.19
C VAL A 63 -7.53 7.30 18.76
N ARG A 64 -7.25 8.60 18.58
CA ARG A 64 -7.20 9.23 17.26
C ARG A 64 -5.79 9.18 16.72
N TYR A 65 -5.61 8.47 15.61
CA TYR A 65 -4.36 8.42 14.87
C TYR A 65 -4.29 9.55 13.84
N SER A 66 -3.09 10.03 13.53
CA SER A 66 -2.81 11.00 12.45
C SER A 66 -3.07 10.44 11.04
N TYR A 67 -3.40 9.16 10.95
CA TYR A 67 -3.62 8.41 9.73
C TYR A 67 -4.86 7.54 9.84
N PHE A 68 -5.46 7.24 8.70
CA PHE A 68 -6.67 6.43 8.62
C PHE A 68 -6.61 5.52 7.40
N VAL A 69 -7.02 4.26 7.57
CA VAL A 69 -7.09 3.27 6.50
C VAL A 69 -8.55 2.87 6.32
N PRO A 70 -9.27 3.39 5.30
CA PRO A 70 -10.66 3.06 5.09
C PRO A 70 -10.81 1.62 4.62
N ARG A 71 -11.79 0.91 5.17
CA ARG A 71 -12.24 -0.37 4.64
C ARG A 71 -12.78 -0.21 3.23
N VAL A 72 -12.75 -1.31 2.49
CA VAL A 72 -13.11 -1.42 1.09
C VAL A 72 -14.12 -2.53 0.88
N GLY A 73 -14.88 -2.43 -0.20
CA GLY A 73 -16.00 -3.31 -0.51
C GLY A 73 -17.32 -2.55 -0.44
N LYS A 74 -18.41 -3.18 -0.92
CA LYS A 74 -19.75 -2.58 -0.87
C LYS A 74 -20.27 -2.48 0.56
N THR A 75 -19.90 -3.44 1.39
CA THR A 75 -20.27 -3.57 2.79
C THR A 75 -19.25 -2.95 3.75
N LEU A 76 -18.11 -2.45 3.23
CA LEU A 76 -17.00 -1.91 4.02
C LEU A 76 -16.39 -2.90 5.02
N ASP A 77 -16.42 -4.20 4.73
CA ASP A 77 -15.94 -5.22 5.67
C ASP A 77 -14.42 -5.45 5.60
N SER A 78 -13.79 -5.18 4.45
CA SER A 78 -12.43 -5.66 4.17
C SER A 78 -11.37 -4.55 4.22
N LEU A 79 -10.21 -4.84 4.82
CA LEU A 79 -9.06 -3.93 4.78
C LEU A 79 -8.34 -3.96 3.42
N PRO A 80 -7.84 -2.81 2.93
CA PRO A 80 -7.13 -2.69 1.65
C PRO A 80 -5.66 -3.19 1.72
N VAL A 81 -5.46 -4.41 2.22
CA VAL A 81 -4.16 -5.07 2.39
C VAL A 81 -4.07 -6.26 1.43
N TYR A 82 -3.09 -6.24 0.53
CA TYR A 82 -2.95 -7.21 -0.55
C TYR A 82 -1.55 -7.79 -0.62
N THR A 83 -1.43 -8.99 -1.20
CA THR A 83 -0.14 -9.52 -1.66
C THR A 83 0.21 -8.94 -3.03
N ASP A 84 1.45 -8.53 -3.22
CA ASP A 84 2.04 -8.10 -4.50
C ASP A 84 3.16 -9.09 -4.86
N VAL A 85 2.89 -9.96 -5.82
CA VAL A 85 3.83 -10.98 -6.32
C VAL A 85 4.44 -10.49 -7.62
N ARG A 86 5.77 -10.37 -7.65
CA ARG A 86 6.55 -9.85 -8.78
C ARG A 86 7.62 -10.85 -9.21
N ASN A 87 8.25 -10.56 -10.35
CA ASN A 87 9.38 -11.34 -10.89
C ASN A 87 9.08 -12.84 -11.02
N GLY A 88 7.89 -13.20 -11.52
CA GLY A 88 7.50 -14.60 -11.71
C GLY A 88 7.37 -15.41 -10.42
N GLY A 89 7.06 -14.78 -9.28
CA GLY A 89 6.88 -15.47 -7.99
C GLY A 89 8.02 -15.29 -7.01
N THR A 90 9.21 -14.91 -7.48
CA THR A 90 10.41 -14.80 -6.63
C THR A 90 10.34 -13.65 -5.63
N ARG A 91 9.55 -12.61 -5.93
CA ARG A 91 9.45 -11.43 -5.07
C ARG A 91 8.03 -11.24 -4.59
N THR A 92 7.77 -11.65 -3.36
CA THR A 92 6.49 -11.43 -2.68
C THR A 92 6.59 -10.26 -1.70
N MET A 93 5.59 -9.40 -1.74
CA MET A 93 5.48 -8.20 -0.91
C MET A 93 4.04 -8.07 -0.42
N THR A 94 3.85 -7.29 0.63
CA THR A 94 2.52 -6.92 1.12
C THR A 94 2.31 -5.43 0.86
N GLU A 95 1.17 -5.05 0.33
CA GLU A 95 0.83 -3.67 -0.01
C GLU A 95 -0.39 -3.23 0.78
N VAL A 96 -0.25 -2.12 1.50
CA VAL A 96 -1.37 -1.41 2.15
C VAL A 96 -1.73 -0.22 1.27
N ARG A 97 -3.01 -0.09 0.91
CA ARG A 97 -3.51 0.96 0.00
C ARG A 97 -4.52 1.86 0.70
N LYS A 98 -4.84 2.98 0.03
CA LYS A 98 -5.86 3.95 0.43
C LYS A 98 -5.60 4.63 1.78
N ILE A 99 -4.34 4.73 2.20
CA ILE A 99 -3.98 5.42 3.46
C ILE A 99 -4.30 6.91 3.31
N GLN A 100 -5.05 7.44 4.26
CA GLN A 100 -5.37 8.86 4.42
C GLN A 100 -4.57 9.43 5.61
N GLY A 101 -4.23 10.72 5.57
CA GLY A 101 -3.41 11.35 6.61
C GLY A 101 -1.91 11.04 6.49
N SER A 102 -1.20 10.94 7.63
CA SER A 102 0.26 10.74 7.67
C SER A 102 0.67 9.31 7.33
N VAL A 103 1.14 9.09 6.11
CA VAL A 103 1.71 7.79 5.69
C VAL A 103 2.99 7.44 6.47
N GLN A 104 3.73 8.46 6.93
CA GLN A 104 4.98 8.28 7.66
C GLN A 104 4.72 7.72 9.07
N ASP A 105 3.69 8.19 9.75
CA ASP A 105 3.35 7.74 11.09
C ASP A 105 2.93 6.26 11.07
N LEU A 106 2.06 5.87 10.13
CA LEU A 106 1.70 4.47 9.93
C LEU A 106 2.91 3.60 9.57
N LYS A 107 3.86 4.15 8.80
CA LYS A 107 5.10 3.45 8.46
C LYS A 107 5.92 3.15 9.72
N LEU A 108 6.11 4.14 10.58
CA LEU A 108 6.88 3.99 11.82
C LEU A 108 6.20 3.00 12.77
N ASP A 109 4.89 3.11 12.95
CA ASP A 109 4.12 2.19 13.79
C ASP A 109 4.23 0.73 13.30
N LEU A 110 4.15 0.52 11.98
CA LEU A 110 4.35 -0.80 11.39
C LEU A 110 5.81 -1.30 11.49
N GLU A 111 6.80 -0.41 11.41
CA GLU A 111 8.20 -0.77 11.61
C GLU A 111 8.45 -1.24 13.04
N VAL A 112 7.83 -0.59 14.03
CA VAL A 112 7.89 -1.03 15.43
C VAL A 112 7.15 -2.35 15.62
N PHE A 113 5.94 -2.49 15.11
CA PHE A 113 5.15 -3.72 15.24
C PHE A 113 5.83 -4.94 14.59
N LEU A 114 6.46 -4.74 13.44
CA LEU A 114 7.12 -5.83 12.71
C LEU A 114 8.58 -6.06 13.16
N ALA A 115 9.12 -5.25 14.07
CA ALA A 115 10.52 -5.32 14.49
C ALA A 115 10.92 -6.72 14.97
N ASP A 116 10.06 -7.37 15.77
CA ASP A 116 10.30 -8.72 16.30
C ASP A 116 10.37 -9.78 15.20
N THR A 117 9.60 -9.59 14.13
CA THR A 117 9.55 -10.52 12.98
C THR A 117 10.76 -10.39 12.07
N TYR A 118 11.32 -9.19 11.95
CA TYR A 118 12.52 -8.92 11.15
C TYR A 118 13.80 -8.83 11.99
N ALA A 119 13.70 -9.04 13.30
CA ALA A 119 14.85 -9.08 14.17
C ALA A 119 15.85 -10.10 13.60
N PRO A 120 17.11 -9.70 13.41
CA PRO A 120 18.13 -10.64 12.95
C PRO A 120 18.27 -11.70 14.04
N THR A 121 17.85 -12.93 13.73
CA THR A 121 17.80 -14.07 14.67
C THR A 121 19.18 -14.47 15.21
N TYR A 122 20.26 -13.84 14.76
CA TYR A 122 21.62 -14.08 15.21
C TYR A 122 22.39 -12.75 15.30
N PRO A 123 22.51 -12.13 16.49
CA PRO A 123 23.41 -11.00 16.70
C PRO A 123 24.88 -11.37 16.41
N ASP A 124 25.22 -12.66 16.52
CA ASP A 124 26.58 -13.20 16.35
C ASP A 124 26.73 -14.03 15.06
N SER A 125 26.00 -13.69 13.99
CA SER A 125 26.22 -14.38 12.71
C SER A 125 27.67 -14.18 12.26
N PRO A 126 28.45 -15.25 12.00
CA PRO A 126 29.83 -15.14 11.50
C PRO A 126 29.91 -14.50 10.10
N LEU A 127 28.76 -14.27 9.46
CA LEU A 127 28.63 -13.54 8.19
C LEU A 127 28.35 -12.04 8.40
N SER A 128 28.35 -11.54 9.64
CA SER A 128 28.38 -10.10 9.93
C SER A 128 29.74 -9.56 9.49
N VAL A 129 29.86 -9.35 8.18
CA VAL A 129 31.07 -8.78 7.59
C VAL A 129 31.18 -7.37 8.14
N ASN A 130 32.24 -7.11 8.92
CA ASN A 130 32.74 -5.76 9.21
C ASN A 130 33.09 -5.09 7.88
N LYS A 131 32.07 -4.55 7.19
CA LYS A 131 32.25 -3.89 5.91
C LYS A 131 32.88 -2.54 6.20
N LYS A 132 34.11 -2.34 5.70
CA LYS A 132 34.74 -1.03 5.64
C LYS A 132 33.71 0.00 5.14
N PRO A 133 33.64 1.20 5.72
CA PRO A 133 32.66 2.21 5.32
C PRO A 133 32.72 2.41 3.81
N LEU A 134 31.54 2.43 3.17
CA LEU A 134 31.45 2.55 1.72
C LEU A 134 32.13 3.86 1.29
N ARG A 135 33.22 3.74 0.53
CA ARG A 135 33.85 4.92 -0.07
C ARG A 135 32.88 5.54 -1.07
N PRO A 136 32.62 6.86 -1.01
CA PRO A 136 31.76 7.52 -1.98
C PRO A 136 32.40 7.34 -3.37
N LYS A 137 31.66 6.72 -4.29
CA LYS A 137 32.11 6.60 -5.69
C LYS A 137 31.90 7.96 -6.36
N PRO A 138 32.93 8.57 -6.97
CA PRO A 138 32.75 9.83 -7.70
C PRO A 138 31.66 9.66 -8.76
N GLY A 139 30.78 10.65 -8.89
CA GLY A 139 29.67 10.65 -9.86
C GLY A 139 28.40 9.90 -9.45
N ARG A 140 28.40 9.12 -8.35
CA ARG A 140 27.17 8.45 -7.86
C ARG A 140 26.51 9.28 -6.76
N LYS A 141 25.34 9.85 -7.05
CA LYS A 141 24.55 10.60 -6.06
C LYS A 141 24.10 9.68 -4.91
N LEU A 142 24.23 10.15 -3.67
CA LEU A 142 23.65 9.52 -2.49
C LEU A 142 22.13 9.76 -2.51
N VAL A 143 21.42 8.89 -3.21
CA VAL A 143 19.95 8.91 -3.24
C VAL A 143 19.45 7.99 -2.14
N ALA A 144 18.56 8.50 -1.29
CA ALA A 144 17.86 7.68 -0.30
C ALA A 144 17.20 6.48 -1.02
N SER A 145 17.37 5.28 -0.48
CA SER A 145 16.78 4.07 -1.06
C SER A 145 15.27 4.02 -0.77
N VAL A 146 14.47 4.79 -1.49
CA VAL A 146 13.04 5.00 -1.13
C VAL A 146 12.10 3.92 -1.65
N ALA A 147 12.49 3.12 -2.65
CA ALA A 147 11.47 2.41 -3.45
C ALA A 147 11.15 0.97 -3.03
N ASN A 148 12.06 0.26 -2.34
CA ASN A 148 11.93 -1.17 -2.11
C ASN A 148 12.26 -1.52 -0.65
N PRO A 149 11.35 -2.20 0.07
CA PRO A 149 11.61 -2.65 1.43
C PRO A 149 12.68 -3.74 1.42
N THR A 150 13.56 -3.65 2.41
CA THR A 150 14.70 -4.53 2.62
C THR A 150 14.51 -5.32 3.91
N TYR A 151 15.47 -6.15 4.29
CA TYR A 151 15.37 -6.87 5.58
C TYR A 151 15.60 -5.92 6.76
N ILE A 152 16.52 -4.96 6.60
CA ILE A 152 16.85 -3.95 7.62
C ILE A 152 15.72 -2.92 7.74
N GLN A 153 15.10 -2.55 6.62
CA GLN A 153 13.97 -1.61 6.56
C GLN A 153 12.78 -2.32 5.91
N PRO A 154 11.96 -3.04 6.68
CA PRO A 154 10.92 -3.93 6.16
C PRO A 154 9.73 -3.18 5.57
N VAL A 155 9.53 -1.91 5.90
CA VAL A 155 8.44 -1.06 5.41
C VAL A 155 9.01 0.08 4.57
N ALA A 156 8.46 0.26 3.37
CA ALA A 156 8.85 1.33 2.45
C ALA A 156 7.61 2.05 1.92
N GLN A 157 7.72 3.36 1.74
CA GLN A 157 6.68 4.13 1.07
C GLN A 157 6.75 3.91 -0.45
N GLY A 158 5.61 4.04 -1.13
CA GLY A 158 5.61 4.07 -2.59
C GLY A 158 6.50 5.19 -3.15
N LYS A 159 7.01 5.02 -4.38
CA LYS A 159 7.77 6.07 -5.09
C LYS A 159 7.00 7.40 -5.17
N VAL A 160 5.67 7.31 -5.23
CA VAL A 160 4.77 8.46 -5.20
C VAL A 160 4.38 8.71 -3.75
N THR A 161 4.84 9.83 -3.20
CA THR A 161 4.65 10.21 -1.80
C THR A 161 3.15 10.29 -1.44
N ASN A 162 2.35 10.92 -2.29
CA ASN A 162 0.93 11.18 -2.04
C ASN A 162 -0.01 10.02 -2.45
N ALA A 163 0.51 8.87 -2.86
CA ALA A 163 -0.33 7.76 -3.32
C ALA A 163 -1.06 7.01 -2.19
N GLY A 164 -0.80 7.33 -0.92
CA GLY A 164 -1.44 6.65 0.22
C GLY A 164 -1.15 5.15 0.23
N LYS A 165 0.12 4.78 -0.01
CA LYS A 165 0.56 3.41 -0.24
C LYS A 165 1.83 3.08 0.55
N LEU A 166 1.80 1.93 1.23
CA LEU A 166 2.97 1.32 1.87
C LEU A 166 3.24 -0.06 1.29
N LYS A 167 4.53 -0.41 1.22
CA LYS A 167 5.03 -1.71 0.77
C LYS A 167 5.83 -2.34 1.89
N ILE A 168 5.53 -3.60 2.18
CA ILE A 168 6.17 -4.39 3.22
C ILE A 168 6.82 -5.60 2.56
N ARG A 169 8.01 -5.99 3.05
CA ARG A 169 8.75 -7.13 2.50
C ARG A 169 8.05 -8.45 2.86
N GLY A 170 7.90 -9.38 1.90
CA GLY A 170 7.33 -10.71 2.17
C GLY A 170 5.81 -10.70 2.25
N ASN A 171 5.24 -11.89 2.50
CA ASN A 171 3.80 -12.06 2.73
C ASN A 171 3.49 -11.88 4.22
N ARG A 172 2.86 -10.76 4.56
CA ARG A 172 2.57 -10.32 5.93
C ARG A 172 1.12 -9.82 6.04
N VAL A 173 0.25 -10.28 5.14
CA VAL A 173 -1.13 -9.78 5.05
C VAL A 173 -1.88 -9.99 6.36
N HIS A 174 -1.74 -11.15 7.00
CA HIS A 174 -2.45 -11.47 8.23
C HIS A 174 -2.00 -10.60 9.41
N GLU A 175 -0.70 -10.46 9.61
CA GLU A 175 -0.12 -9.64 10.67
C GLU A 175 -0.51 -8.17 10.51
N VAL A 176 -0.44 -7.65 9.28
CA VAL A 176 -0.79 -6.26 8.98
C VAL A 176 -2.29 -6.02 9.13
N LYS A 177 -3.14 -6.98 8.76
CA LYS A 177 -4.59 -6.90 9.00
C LYS A 177 -4.89 -6.90 10.50
N ALA A 178 -4.31 -7.82 11.26
CA ALA A 178 -4.50 -7.89 12.70
C ALA A 178 -4.05 -6.59 13.40
N PHE A 179 -2.94 -5.99 12.94
CA PHE A 179 -2.49 -4.68 13.42
C PHE A 179 -3.50 -3.56 13.12
N LEU A 180 -4.05 -3.52 11.91
CA LEU A 180 -5.03 -2.48 11.55
C LEU A 180 -6.37 -2.69 12.28
N GLU A 181 -6.79 -3.94 12.48
CA GLU A 181 -7.99 -4.31 13.24
C GLU A 181 -7.85 -3.96 14.72
N SER A 182 -6.68 -4.21 15.33
CA SER A 182 -6.44 -3.84 16.74
C SER A 182 -6.44 -2.33 16.96
N ARG A 183 -6.14 -1.56 15.91
CA ARG A 183 -6.24 -0.10 15.89
C ARG A 183 -7.66 0.41 15.59
N GLY A 184 -8.60 -0.48 15.27
CA GLY A 184 -10.00 -0.16 15.02
C GLY A 184 -10.32 0.35 13.60
N PHE A 185 -9.47 0.04 12.61
CA PHE A 185 -9.72 0.38 11.21
C PHE A 185 -10.59 -0.65 10.48
#